data_AF-A0A0D6PJC0-F1
#
_entry.id   AF-A0A0D6PJC0-F1
#
_cell.length_a   1.000
_cell.length_b   1.000
_cell.length_c   1.000
_cell.angle_alpha   90.00
_cell.angle_beta   90.00
_cell.angle_gamma   90.00
#
_symmetry.space_group_name_H-M   'P 1'
#
loop_
_entity.id
_entity.type
_entity.pdbx_description
1 polymer ?
#
loop_
_entity_poly.entity_id
_entity_poly.type
_entity_poly.pdbx_seq_one_letter_code
_entity_poly.pdbx_strand_id
1 'polypeptide(L)'
;MTLRATDGAGEWDYELALAVNNRVRLFRCTNAKFVETGTVENIGCNGTALEIAAIDDAGRTLKTSTGRGRLVAWESLQGEPNGRVQLAYGEVLTTNTAQRSTVTEHIHAMPTGTKLISAFGAYTTGSWHREQSFIVTSEGAESAEIIARRPLGDRREIGRSDVLNNILPNFVEVSEKQAALALIDCTAGLRRGTEQAVQTVHQASEARAGGLKQASMLRERMLSRRIAQVFEEKSSALTAQLRRHGKALGRVARIGADLAKFCQPYPPPSGEPREQYGILART
;
A
#
# COMPACT_ATOMS: atom_id res chain seq x y z
N MET A 1 -22.83 39.18 5.59
CA MET A 1 -24.00 38.36 5.98
C MET A 1 -23.68 36.90 5.69
N THR A 2 -24.00 35.98 6.59
CA THR A 2 -23.83 34.53 6.40
C THR A 2 -25.17 33.88 6.04
N LEU A 3 -25.13 32.87 5.17
CA LEU A 3 -26.29 32.04 4.81
C LEU A 3 -25.98 30.58 5.13
N ARG A 4 -26.96 29.81 5.58
CA ARG A 4 -26.80 28.35 5.63
C ARG A 4 -26.90 27.80 4.21
N ALA A 5 -25.83 27.15 3.77
CA ALA A 5 -25.76 26.44 2.52
C ALA A 5 -25.45 24.97 2.79
N THR A 6 -25.76 24.11 1.82
CA THR A 6 -25.42 22.69 1.88
C THR A 6 -24.54 22.36 0.68
N ASP A 7 -23.66 21.38 0.81
CA ASP A 7 -22.86 20.89 -0.30
C ASP A 7 -23.73 20.26 -1.42
N GLY A 8 -23.10 20.01 -2.59
CA GLY A 8 -23.79 19.46 -3.75
C GLY A 8 -24.36 18.05 -3.55
N ALA A 9 -23.83 17.31 -2.57
CA ALA A 9 -24.32 15.98 -2.16
C ALA A 9 -25.47 16.07 -1.14
N GLY A 10 -25.64 17.21 -0.47
CA GLY A 10 -26.64 17.38 0.56
C GLY A 10 -26.24 16.81 1.94
N GLU A 11 -24.97 16.47 2.12
CA GLU A 11 -24.43 15.80 3.32
C GLU A 11 -23.93 16.80 4.38
N TRP A 12 -23.38 17.94 3.96
CA TRP A 12 -22.73 18.89 4.87
C TRP A 12 -23.33 20.28 4.76
N ASP A 13 -23.82 20.79 5.89
CA ASP A 13 -24.21 22.18 6.05
C ASP A 13 -23.00 23.05 6.40
N TYR A 14 -22.89 24.20 5.76
CA TYR A 14 -21.86 25.19 6.03
C TYR A 14 -22.41 26.61 5.94
N GLU A 15 -21.68 27.56 6.53
CA GLU A 15 -22.03 28.97 6.46
C GLU A 15 -21.37 29.62 5.23
N LEU A 16 -22.20 30.09 4.31
CA LEU A 16 -21.80 30.85 3.14
C LEU A 16 -21.71 32.34 3.51
N ALA A 17 -20.51 32.80 3.81
CA ALA A 17 -20.21 34.20 4.08
C ALA A 17 -20.19 35.02 2.78
N LEU A 18 -21.22 35.84 2.56
CA LEU A 18 -21.33 36.64 1.35
C LEU A 18 -21.11 38.13 1.66
N ALA A 19 -20.26 38.75 0.86
CA ALA A 19 -19.99 40.18 0.84
C ALA A 19 -20.39 40.81 -0.51
N VAL A 20 -20.44 42.14 -0.53
CA VAL A 20 -20.58 42.92 -1.77
C VAL A 20 -19.33 42.69 -2.63
N ASN A 21 -19.51 42.66 -3.95
CA ASN A 21 -18.54 42.34 -5.00
C ASN A 21 -18.08 40.87 -5.07
N ASN A 22 -18.57 39.99 -4.19
CA ASN A 22 -18.30 38.55 -4.35
C ASN A 22 -18.99 38.01 -5.60
N ARG A 23 -18.29 37.14 -6.34
CA ARG A 23 -18.90 36.37 -7.42
C ARG A 23 -19.60 35.13 -6.88
N VAL A 24 -20.83 34.93 -7.33
CA VAL A 24 -21.68 33.81 -6.94
C VAL A 24 -22.24 33.10 -8.15
N ARG A 25 -22.51 31.81 -8.02
CA ARG A 25 -23.04 30.95 -9.08
C ARG A 25 -24.41 30.41 -8.69
N LEU A 26 -25.35 30.47 -9.63
CA LEU A 26 -26.68 29.91 -9.49
C LEU A 26 -26.69 28.41 -9.80
N PHE A 27 -27.43 27.62 -9.00
CA PHE A 27 -27.69 26.21 -9.27
C PHE A 27 -28.99 25.93 -10.03
N ARG A 28 -29.86 26.94 -10.16
CA ARG A 28 -31.16 26.86 -10.83
C ARG A 28 -31.39 28.09 -11.69
N CYS A 29 -32.32 27.97 -12.65
CA CYS A 29 -32.93 29.12 -13.28
C CYS A 29 -33.69 29.96 -12.24
N THR A 30 -33.18 31.16 -11.98
CA THR A 30 -33.75 32.09 -11.01
C THR A 30 -34.34 33.28 -11.74
N ASN A 31 -35.55 33.68 -11.35
CA ASN A 31 -36.17 34.90 -11.82
C ASN A 31 -35.82 36.05 -10.87
N ALA A 32 -35.60 37.24 -11.44
CA ALA A 32 -35.27 38.44 -10.69
C ALA A 32 -36.18 39.59 -11.16
N LYS A 33 -36.46 40.51 -10.24
CA LYS A 33 -37.19 41.73 -10.55
C LYS A 33 -36.20 42.79 -11.03
N PHE A 34 -36.47 43.40 -12.18
CA PHE A 34 -35.70 44.55 -12.65
C PHE A 34 -35.93 45.74 -11.72
N VAL A 35 -34.83 46.35 -11.27
CA VAL A 35 -34.88 47.54 -10.42
C VAL A 35 -35.44 48.74 -11.20
N GLU A 36 -35.15 48.82 -12.51
CA GLU A 36 -35.55 49.93 -13.37
C GLU A 36 -36.99 49.83 -13.89
N THR A 37 -37.43 48.65 -14.33
CA THR A 37 -38.73 48.43 -14.99
C THR A 37 -39.75 47.69 -14.13
N GLY A 38 -39.34 47.09 -13.01
CA GLY A 38 -40.24 46.32 -12.13
C GLY A 38 -40.72 44.97 -12.70
N THR A 39 -40.35 44.62 -13.92
CA THR A 39 -40.68 43.34 -14.59
C THR A 39 -39.88 42.19 -13.98
N VAL A 40 -40.51 41.02 -13.86
CA VAL A 40 -39.84 39.78 -13.43
C VAL A 40 -39.35 39.03 -14.66
N GLU A 41 -38.03 38.86 -14.80
CA GLU A 41 -37.44 38.03 -15.86
C GLU A 41 -36.31 37.15 -15.32
N ASN A 42 -35.94 36.15 -16.10
CA ASN A 42 -34.83 35.25 -15.77
C ASN A 42 -33.49 36.00 -15.71
N ILE A 43 -32.82 35.96 -14.55
CA ILE A 43 -31.48 36.55 -14.37
C ILE A 43 -30.35 35.62 -14.85
N GLY A 44 -30.59 34.32 -14.82
CA GLY A 44 -29.59 33.32 -15.16
C GLY A 44 -30.07 31.90 -14.89
N CYS A 45 -29.49 30.97 -15.63
CA CYS A 45 -29.70 29.53 -15.49
C CYS A 45 -28.62 28.90 -14.57
N ASN A 46 -28.77 27.61 -14.28
CA ASN A 46 -27.73 26.84 -13.59
C ASN A 46 -26.37 27.04 -14.28
N GLY A 47 -25.36 27.43 -13.50
CA GLY A 47 -24.02 27.71 -14.02
C GLY A 47 -23.71 29.19 -14.23
N THR A 48 -24.73 30.06 -14.23
CA THR A 48 -24.52 31.49 -14.43
C THR A 48 -23.81 32.10 -13.23
N ALA A 49 -22.68 32.76 -13.47
CA ALA A 49 -21.96 33.54 -12.48
C ALA A 49 -22.45 34.99 -12.49
N LEU A 50 -22.69 35.54 -11.29
CA LEU A 50 -23.21 36.88 -11.03
C LEU A 50 -22.38 37.55 -9.94
N GLU A 51 -22.41 38.87 -9.89
CA GLU A 51 -21.73 39.65 -8.86
C GLU A 51 -22.75 40.23 -7.87
N ILE A 52 -22.45 40.19 -6.57
CA ILE A 52 -23.32 40.79 -5.55
C ILE A 52 -23.07 42.29 -5.50
N ALA A 53 -24.07 43.11 -5.85
CA ALA A 53 -23.96 44.57 -5.80
C ALA A 53 -24.45 45.18 -4.48
N ALA A 54 -25.49 44.60 -3.90
CA ALA A 54 -26.05 45.04 -2.62
C ALA A 54 -26.70 43.86 -1.89
N ILE A 55 -26.74 43.96 -0.57
CA ILE A 55 -27.31 42.96 0.33
C ILE A 55 -28.26 43.71 1.27
N ASP A 56 -29.55 43.41 1.16
CA ASP A 56 -30.60 43.99 1.98
C ASP A 56 -31.39 42.88 2.70
N ASP A 57 -32.19 43.26 3.70
CA ASP A 57 -33.02 42.30 4.44
C ASP A 57 -34.10 41.64 3.57
N ALA A 58 -34.58 42.36 2.54
CA ALA A 58 -35.60 41.87 1.61
C ALA A 58 -35.05 40.98 0.48
N GLY A 59 -33.75 41.00 0.22
CA GLY A 59 -33.16 40.30 -0.93
C GLY A 59 -31.74 40.76 -1.26
N ARG A 60 -31.22 40.34 -2.41
CA ARG A 60 -29.93 40.82 -2.92
C ARG A 60 -30.06 41.41 -4.29
N THR A 61 -29.31 42.47 -4.54
CA THR A 61 -29.12 42.97 -5.89
C THR A 61 -27.94 42.25 -6.50
N LEU A 62 -28.22 41.42 -7.51
CA LEU A 62 -27.20 40.72 -8.30
C LEU A 62 -27.00 41.47 -9.61
N LYS A 63 -25.74 41.65 -10.01
CA LYS A 63 -25.34 42.22 -11.30
C LYS A 63 -24.90 41.10 -12.23
N THR A 64 -25.42 41.12 -13.46
CA THR A 64 -24.89 40.34 -14.57
C THR A 64 -23.57 40.95 -15.06
N SER A 65 -22.79 40.19 -15.84
CA SER A 65 -21.56 40.70 -16.49
C SER A 65 -21.78 41.94 -17.37
N THR A 66 -23.01 42.16 -17.83
CA THR A 66 -23.45 43.34 -18.58
C THR A 66 -23.75 44.56 -17.69
N GLY A 67 -23.53 44.47 -16.38
CA GLY A 67 -23.69 45.57 -15.40
C GLY A 67 -25.12 45.82 -14.94
N ARG A 68 -26.12 45.11 -15.48
CA ARG A 68 -27.53 45.30 -15.11
C ARG A 68 -27.80 44.68 -13.73
N GLY A 69 -28.15 45.53 -12.76
CA GLY A 69 -28.55 45.10 -11.43
C GLY A 69 -29.99 44.60 -11.41
N ARG A 70 -30.22 43.47 -10.75
CA ARG A 70 -31.55 42.87 -10.58
C ARG A 70 -31.75 42.46 -9.14
N LEU A 71 -32.93 42.74 -8.61
CA LEU A 71 -33.30 42.35 -7.25
C LEU A 71 -33.80 40.91 -7.25
N VAL A 72 -33.15 40.06 -6.47
CA VAL A 72 -33.55 38.68 -6.24
C VAL A 72 -34.03 38.55 -4.80
N ALA A 73 -35.30 38.18 -4.65
CA ALA A 73 -35.90 37.89 -3.36
C ALA A 73 -35.29 36.61 -2.76
N TRP A 74 -35.13 36.58 -1.43
CA TRP A 74 -34.51 35.46 -0.75
C TRP A 74 -35.27 34.14 -0.94
N GLU A 75 -36.60 34.21 -0.99
CA GLU A 75 -37.45 33.03 -1.22
C GLU A 75 -37.20 32.42 -2.60
N SER A 76 -36.80 33.23 -3.59
CA SER A 76 -36.52 32.74 -4.96
C SER A 76 -35.21 31.96 -5.07
N LEU A 77 -34.32 32.09 -4.08
CA LEU A 77 -33.06 31.36 -4.00
C LEU A 77 -33.15 30.12 -3.11
N GLN A 78 -34.23 29.96 -2.34
CA GLN A 78 -34.47 28.78 -1.53
C GLN A 78 -35.12 27.69 -2.38
N GLY A 79 -34.47 26.54 -2.47
CA GLY A 79 -35.00 25.37 -3.16
C GLY A 79 -35.95 24.57 -2.27
N GLU A 80 -37.14 24.27 -2.78
CA GLU A 80 -37.99 23.23 -2.20
C GLU A 80 -37.42 21.83 -2.47
N PRO A 81 -37.63 20.85 -1.57
CA PRO A 81 -38.46 20.88 -0.35
C PRO A 81 -37.73 21.34 0.92
N ASN A 82 -36.41 21.50 0.89
CA ASN A 82 -35.59 21.63 2.11
C ASN A 82 -35.22 23.08 2.46
N GLY A 83 -35.69 24.08 1.70
CA GLY A 83 -35.34 25.48 1.88
C GLY A 83 -33.86 25.80 1.61
N ARG A 84 -33.13 24.90 0.92
CA ARG A 84 -31.68 25.03 0.70
C ARG A 84 -31.37 26.21 -0.20
N VAL A 85 -30.39 27.02 0.16
CA VAL A 85 -29.92 28.12 -0.69
C VAL A 85 -29.27 27.54 -1.95
N GLN A 86 -29.80 27.88 -3.11
CA GLN A 86 -29.33 27.43 -4.44
C GLN A 86 -28.26 28.37 -5.02
N LEU A 87 -27.31 28.74 -4.17
CA LEU A 87 -26.21 29.65 -4.49
C LEU A 87 -24.90 29.11 -3.93
N ALA A 88 -23.82 29.24 -4.69
CA ALA A 88 -22.45 28.95 -4.24
C ALA A 88 -21.48 30.07 -4.63
N TYR A 89 -20.26 30.04 -4.09
CA TYR A 89 -19.17 30.87 -4.59
C TYR A 89 -18.89 30.58 -6.06
N GLY A 90 -18.64 31.64 -6.84
CA GLY A 90 -18.43 31.57 -8.29
C GLY A 90 -16.99 31.83 -8.74
N GLU A 91 -16.07 32.15 -7.82
CA GLU A 91 -14.68 32.51 -8.16
C GLU A 91 -13.80 31.29 -8.45
N VAL A 92 -13.93 30.25 -7.64
CA VAL A 92 -13.16 29.01 -7.76
C VAL A 92 -14.13 27.88 -8.05
N LEU A 93 -13.86 27.15 -9.12
CA LEU A 93 -14.70 26.06 -9.60
C LEU A 93 -13.93 24.75 -9.62
N THR A 94 -14.61 23.65 -9.29
CA THR A 94 -14.02 22.31 -9.46
C THR A 94 -13.98 21.92 -10.94
N THR A 95 -13.12 20.95 -11.27
CA THR A 95 -12.99 20.39 -12.63
C THR A 95 -14.34 20.01 -13.25
N ASN A 96 -15.18 19.33 -12.48
CA ASN A 96 -16.50 18.88 -12.95
C ASN A 96 -17.48 20.05 -13.10
N THR A 97 -17.40 21.04 -12.22
CA THR A 97 -18.29 22.20 -12.20
C THR A 97 -18.03 23.16 -13.36
N ALA A 98 -16.78 23.28 -13.80
CA ALA A 98 -16.36 24.12 -14.93
C ALA A 98 -16.25 23.36 -16.26
N GLN A 99 -16.85 22.17 -16.35
CA GLN A 99 -16.86 21.38 -17.57
C GLN A 99 -17.39 22.20 -18.77
N ARG A 100 -16.68 22.13 -19.90
CA ARG A 100 -16.95 22.90 -21.13
C ARG A 100 -16.90 24.43 -20.97
N SER A 101 -16.25 24.94 -19.92
CA SER A 101 -15.93 26.36 -19.85
C SER A 101 -14.72 26.67 -20.74
N THR A 102 -14.67 27.89 -21.25
CA THR A 102 -13.51 28.41 -21.97
C THR A 102 -13.18 29.78 -21.41
N VAL A 103 -11.95 29.94 -20.95
CA VAL A 103 -11.43 31.16 -20.33
C VAL A 103 -10.18 31.62 -21.08
N THR A 104 -9.84 32.90 -21.03
CA THR A 104 -8.61 33.40 -21.67
C THR A 104 -7.38 32.84 -20.95
N GLU A 105 -7.36 33.01 -19.64
CA GLU A 105 -6.33 32.50 -18.73
C GLU A 105 -6.96 31.54 -17.72
N HIS A 106 -6.26 30.46 -17.40
CA HIS A 106 -6.73 29.43 -16.48
C HIS A 106 -5.70 29.15 -15.39
N ILE A 107 -6.14 29.08 -14.13
CA ILE A 107 -5.30 28.63 -13.00
C ILE A 107 -5.82 27.28 -12.52
N HIS A 108 -5.02 26.23 -12.71
CA HIS A 108 -5.29 24.91 -12.17
C HIS A 108 -4.59 24.74 -10.81
N ALA A 109 -5.36 24.86 -9.73
CA ALA A 109 -4.84 24.75 -8.37
C ALA A 109 -5.07 23.36 -7.77
N MET A 110 -4.01 22.78 -7.19
CA MET A 110 -3.97 21.44 -6.63
C MET A 110 -3.35 21.48 -5.22
N PRO A 111 -4.11 21.94 -4.22
CA PRO A 111 -3.56 22.18 -2.87
C PRO A 111 -3.06 20.90 -2.19
N THR A 112 -3.67 19.75 -2.50
CA THR A 112 -3.29 18.43 -1.95
C THR A 112 -2.24 17.71 -2.82
N GLY A 113 -1.63 18.40 -3.78
CA GLY A 113 -0.69 17.79 -4.73
C GLY A 113 -1.39 17.14 -5.94
N THR A 114 -0.57 16.61 -6.83
CA THR A 114 -0.97 16.09 -8.15
C THR A 114 -1.43 14.64 -8.13
N LYS A 115 -1.25 13.92 -7.01
CA LYS A 115 -1.60 12.50 -6.84
C LYS A 115 -3.03 12.13 -7.24
N LEU A 116 -3.99 13.02 -7.03
CA LEU A 116 -5.42 12.74 -7.30
C LEU A 116 -5.85 13.07 -8.73
N ILE A 117 -4.94 13.61 -9.54
CA ILE A 117 -5.24 14.01 -10.90
C ILE A 117 -4.84 12.90 -11.85
N SER A 118 -5.78 12.58 -12.74
CA SER A 118 -5.52 11.70 -13.87
C SER A 118 -5.20 12.52 -15.11
N ALA A 119 -4.60 11.87 -16.11
CA ALA A 119 -4.39 12.45 -17.42
C ALA A 119 -5.66 13.06 -18.03
N PHE A 120 -6.83 12.45 -17.82
CA PHE A 120 -8.10 12.98 -18.32
C PHE A 120 -8.51 14.27 -17.59
N GLY A 121 -8.33 14.32 -16.28
CA GLY A 121 -8.60 15.51 -15.47
C GLY A 121 -7.69 16.66 -15.89
N ALA A 122 -6.38 16.40 -15.98
CA ALA A 122 -5.38 17.37 -16.42
C ALA A 122 -5.60 17.87 -17.85
N TYR A 123 -5.93 16.97 -18.79
CA TYR A 123 -6.24 17.35 -20.17
C TYR A 123 -7.50 18.23 -20.24
N THR A 124 -8.55 17.85 -19.50
CA THR A 124 -9.81 18.59 -19.52
C THR A 124 -9.62 20.01 -18.97
N THR A 125 -8.97 20.16 -17.82
CA THR A 125 -8.72 21.49 -17.24
C THR A 125 -7.72 22.29 -18.07
N GLY A 126 -6.71 21.62 -18.62
CA GLY A 126 -5.77 22.19 -19.58
C GLY A 126 -6.45 22.70 -20.84
N SER A 127 -7.55 22.09 -21.30
CA SER A 127 -8.24 22.52 -22.53
C SER A 127 -9.07 23.81 -22.40
N TRP A 128 -9.26 24.34 -21.19
CA TRP A 128 -10.14 25.50 -20.98
C TRP A 128 -9.52 26.83 -21.36
N HIS A 129 -8.19 26.96 -21.36
CA HIS A 129 -7.53 28.23 -21.69
C HIS A 129 -7.46 28.46 -23.20
N ARG A 130 -7.59 29.73 -23.60
CA ARG A 130 -7.31 30.15 -24.98
C ARG A 130 -5.87 30.60 -25.18
N GLU A 131 -5.30 31.23 -24.15
CA GLU A 131 -3.98 31.86 -24.26
C GLU A 131 -2.99 31.24 -23.29
N GLN A 132 -3.33 31.16 -21.99
CA GLN A 132 -2.37 30.70 -20.99
C GLN A 132 -3.00 29.85 -19.87
N SER A 133 -2.26 28.84 -19.43
CA SER A 133 -2.60 28.01 -18.27
C SER A 133 -1.47 28.02 -17.24
N PHE A 134 -1.84 28.26 -15.99
CA PHE A 134 -0.95 28.18 -14.83
C PHE A 134 -1.29 26.94 -14.02
N ILE A 135 -0.28 26.15 -13.68
CA ILE A 135 -0.42 24.97 -12.83
C ILE A 135 0.18 25.33 -11.47
N VAL A 136 -0.63 25.23 -10.42
CA VAL A 136 -0.25 25.57 -9.05
C VAL A 136 -0.43 24.34 -8.17
N THR A 137 0.66 23.84 -7.59
CA THR A 137 0.66 22.69 -6.66
C THR A 137 1.39 23.04 -5.37
N SER A 138 1.13 22.27 -4.32
CA SER A 138 1.79 22.40 -3.02
C SER A 138 3.07 21.56 -2.97
N GLU A 139 4.22 22.21 -2.79
CA GLU A 139 5.51 21.52 -2.62
C GLU A 139 5.50 20.54 -1.44
N GLY A 140 4.83 20.90 -0.33
CA GLY A 140 4.71 20.04 0.84
C GLY A 140 3.92 18.75 0.55
N ALA A 141 2.88 18.85 -0.28
CA ALA A 141 2.09 17.68 -0.66
C ALA A 141 2.87 16.76 -1.61
N GLU A 142 3.58 17.32 -2.60
CA GLU A 142 4.44 16.55 -3.50
C GLU A 142 5.59 15.88 -2.73
N SER A 143 6.20 16.60 -1.78
CA SER A 143 7.26 16.06 -0.93
C SER A 143 6.75 14.91 -0.06
N ALA A 144 5.56 15.04 0.51
CA ALA A 144 4.93 13.96 1.29
C ALA A 144 4.67 12.71 0.43
N GLU A 145 4.26 12.88 -0.83
CA GLU A 145 4.11 11.78 -1.77
C GLU A 145 5.45 11.10 -2.10
N ILE A 146 6.50 11.89 -2.35
CA ILE A 146 7.85 11.36 -2.60
C ILE A 146 8.35 10.57 -1.41
N ILE A 147 8.20 11.09 -0.19
CA ILE A 147 8.59 10.40 1.06
C ILE A 147 7.84 9.07 1.18
N ALA A 148 6.53 9.06 0.91
CA ALA A 148 5.72 7.86 1.00
C ALA A 148 6.12 6.76 -0.01
N ARG A 149 6.71 7.14 -1.16
CA ARG A 149 7.20 6.19 -2.19
C ARG A 149 8.63 5.71 -1.93
N ARG A 150 9.40 6.39 -1.07
CA ARG A 150 10.81 6.05 -0.82
C ARG A 150 10.94 4.84 0.10
N PRO A 151 11.99 4.01 -0.09
CA PRO A 151 12.32 2.95 0.86
C PRO A 151 12.55 3.48 2.27
N LEU A 152 12.16 2.70 3.27
CA LEU A 152 12.40 3.03 4.68
C LEU A 152 13.90 3.28 4.93
N GLY A 153 14.22 4.43 5.50
CA GLY A 153 15.60 4.83 5.82
C GLY A 153 16.32 5.64 4.74
N ASP A 154 15.67 5.94 3.60
CA ASP A 154 16.20 6.91 2.65
C ASP A 154 16.15 8.33 3.24
N ARG A 155 17.33 8.94 3.41
CA ARG A 155 17.54 10.28 4.00
C ARG A 155 17.92 11.34 2.97
N ARG A 156 17.86 11.02 1.68
CA ARG A 156 18.19 12.01 0.63
C ARG A 156 17.28 13.23 0.77
N GLU A 157 17.84 14.42 0.61
CA GLU A 157 17.04 15.64 0.53
C GLU A 157 16.14 15.58 -0.71
N ILE A 158 14.96 16.21 -0.63
CA ILE A 158 14.03 16.32 -1.76
C ILE A 158 14.29 17.66 -2.41
N GLY A 159 14.82 17.62 -3.63
CA GLY A 159 15.07 18.82 -4.41
C GLY A 159 13.88 19.20 -5.29
N ARG A 160 13.91 20.42 -5.85
CA ARG A 160 12.91 20.89 -6.82
C ARG A 160 12.78 19.98 -8.04
N SER A 161 13.88 19.38 -8.50
CA SER A 161 13.88 18.41 -9.59
C SER A 161 13.08 17.16 -9.24
N ASP A 162 13.15 16.69 -8.00
CA ASP A 162 12.41 15.51 -7.55
C ASP A 162 10.90 15.79 -7.51
N VAL A 163 10.51 16.98 -7.08
CA VAL A 163 9.12 17.45 -7.11
C VAL A 163 8.58 17.47 -8.55
N LEU A 164 9.32 18.06 -9.49
CA LEU A 164 8.91 18.06 -10.90
C LEU A 164 8.83 16.66 -11.51
N ASN A 165 9.79 15.79 -11.15
CA ASN A 165 9.80 14.40 -11.58
C ASN A 165 8.66 13.57 -10.96
N ASN A 166 8.11 13.98 -9.81
CA ASN A 166 6.93 13.36 -9.21
C ASN A 166 5.63 13.82 -9.89
N ILE A 167 5.56 15.10 -10.26
CA ILE A 167 4.39 15.70 -10.91
C ILE A 167 4.15 15.10 -12.30
N LEU A 168 5.18 15.01 -13.14
CA LEU A 168 5.03 14.64 -14.55
C LEU A 168 4.32 13.29 -14.78
N PRO A 169 4.67 12.19 -14.08
CA PRO A 169 3.97 10.91 -14.22
C PRO A 169 2.47 11.01 -13.91
N ASN A 170 2.08 11.76 -12.88
CA ASN A 170 0.67 11.89 -12.48
C ASN A 170 -0.17 12.57 -13.60
N PHE A 171 0.44 13.45 -14.40
CA PHE A 171 -0.22 14.07 -15.56
C PHE A 171 -0.32 13.14 -16.79
N VAL A 172 0.57 12.17 -16.89
CA VAL A 172 0.60 11.20 -18.01
C VAL A 172 -0.23 9.96 -17.68
N GLU A 173 -0.42 9.65 -16.39
CA GLU A 173 -1.12 8.46 -15.94
C GLU A 173 -2.58 8.48 -16.40
N VAL A 174 -2.85 7.65 -17.40
CA VAL A 174 -4.21 7.28 -17.77
C VAL A 174 -4.62 6.19 -16.80
N SER A 175 -5.55 6.51 -15.89
CA SER A 175 -6.18 5.51 -15.05
C SER A 175 -7.05 4.61 -15.94
N GLU A 176 -6.43 3.57 -16.50
CA GLU A 176 -7.17 2.47 -17.08
C GLU A 176 -7.92 1.80 -15.92
N LYS A 177 -9.25 1.79 -15.98
CA LYS A 177 -10.03 0.88 -15.13
C LYS A 177 -9.61 -0.52 -15.54
N GLN A 178 -8.66 -1.11 -14.82
CA GLN A 178 -8.17 -2.45 -15.13
C GLN A 178 -9.35 -3.42 -15.02
N ALA A 179 -9.79 -3.92 -16.17
CA ALA A 179 -10.68 -5.06 -16.22
C ALA A 179 -9.99 -6.23 -15.51
N ALA A 180 -10.76 -7.16 -14.95
CA ALA A 180 -10.23 -8.31 -14.22
C ALA A 180 -9.15 -9.10 -15.02
N LEU A 181 -9.24 -9.08 -16.36
CA LEU A 181 -8.26 -9.68 -17.25
C LEU A 181 -6.90 -8.96 -17.25
N ALA A 182 -6.89 -7.63 -17.21
CA ALA A 182 -5.65 -6.85 -17.14
C ALA A 182 -4.89 -7.09 -15.82
N LEU A 183 -5.61 -7.35 -14.73
CA LEU A 183 -5.02 -7.74 -13.45
C LEU A 183 -4.37 -9.14 -13.52
N ILE A 184 -5.01 -10.08 -14.21
CA ILE A 184 -4.47 -11.43 -14.45
C ILE A 184 -3.19 -11.35 -15.32
N ASP A 185 -3.18 -10.51 -16.34
CA ASP A 185 -2.01 -10.33 -17.20
C ASP A 185 -0.86 -9.64 -16.44
N CYS A 186 -1.17 -8.63 -15.63
CA CYS A 186 -0.19 -7.94 -14.78
C CYS A 186 0.44 -8.90 -13.75
N THR A 187 -0.37 -9.72 -13.08
CA THR A 187 0.14 -10.72 -12.13
C THR A 187 0.98 -11.81 -12.81
N ALA A 188 0.61 -12.24 -14.02
CA ALA A 188 1.43 -13.15 -14.82
C ALA A 188 2.76 -12.51 -15.26
N GLY A 189 2.78 -11.19 -15.51
CA GLY A 189 3.99 -10.41 -15.80
C GLY A 189 4.91 -10.27 -14.58
N LEU A 190 4.35 -9.92 -13.42
CA LEU A 190 5.09 -9.81 -12.15
C LEU A 190 5.73 -11.13 -11.76
N ARG A 191 4.99 -12.25 -11.85
CA ARG A 191 5.53 -13.58 -11.58
C ARG A 191 6.73 -13.89 -12.46
N ARG A 192 6.62 -13.68 -13.78
CA ARG A 192 7.73 -13.89 -14.73
C ARG A 192 8.93 -13.00 -14.42
N GLY A 193 8.71 -11.73 -14.08
CA GLY A 193 9.78 -10.81 -13.68
C GLY A 193 10.49 -11.26 -12.39
N THR A 194 9.74 -11.74 -11.39
CA THR A 194 10.33 -12.28 -10.15
C THR A 194 11.10 -13.56 -10.38
N GLU A 195 10.58 -14.48 -11.21
CA GLU A 195 11.28 -15.73 -11.57
C GLU A 195 12.60 -15.42 -12.30
N GLN A 196 12.59 -14.48 -13.24
CA GLN A 196 13.80 -14.03 -13.95
C GLN A 196 14.81 -13.36 -13.02
N ALA A 197 14.34 -12.51 -12.09
CA ALA A 197 15.21 -11.85 -11.11
C ALA A 197 15.86 -12.88 -10.16
N VAL A 198 15.08 -13.85 -9.67
CA VAL A 198 15.59 -14.94 -8.82
C VAL A 198 16.59 -15.79 -9.58
N GLN A 199 16.32 -16.15 -10.84
CA GLN A 199 17.23 -16.94 -11.66
C GLN A 199 18.54 -16.19 -11.91
N THR A 200 18.48 -14.89 -12.17
CA THR A 200 19.67 -14.04 -12.38
C THR A 200 20.52 -13.96 -11.11
N VAL A 201 19.89 -13.75 -9.96
CA VAL A 201 20.59 -13.72 -8.65
C VAL A 201 21.18 -15.08 -8.33
N HIS A 202 20.47 -16.17 -8.63
CA HIS A 202 20.94 -17.53 -8.41
C HIS A 202 22.16 -17.86 -9.26
N GLN A 203 22.12 -17.58 -10.57
CA GLN A 203 23.27 -17.76 -11.48
C GLN A 203 24.48 -16.93 -11.05
N ALA A 204 24.27 -15.68 -10.61
CA ALA A 204 25.34 -14.86 -10.07
C ALA A 204 25.94 -15.45 -8.77
N SER A 205 25.11 -16.09 -7.93
CA SER A 205 25.57 -16.78 -6.72
C SER A 205 26.35 -18.06 -7.04
N GLU A 206 25.90 -18.83 -8.04
CA GLU A 206 26.56 -20.06 -8.50
C GLU A 206 27.89 -19.77 -9.18
N ALA A 207 27.99 -18.70 -9.97
CA ALA A 207 29.24 -18.26 -10.58
C ALA A 207 30.28 -17.87 -9.52
N ARG A 208 29.86 -17.19 -8.43
CA ARG A 208 30.74 -16.90 -7.29
C ARG A 208 31.14 -18.15 -6.51
N ALA A 209 30.22 -19.10 -6.33
CA ALA A 209 30.50 -20.37 -5.66
C ALA A 209 31.41 -21.29 -6.50
N GLY A 210 31.28 -21.26 -7.84
CA GLY A 210 32.12 -22.01 -8.77
C GLY A 210 33.59 -21.60 -8.70
N GLY A 211 33.87 -20.31 -8.54
CA GLY A 211 35.23 -19.79 -8.30
C GLY A 211 35.83 -20.23 -6.96
N LEU A 212 35.00 -20.52 -5.95
CA LEU A 212 35.44 -20.95 -4.62
C LEU A 212 35.63 -22.48 -4.49
N LYS A 213 34.94 -23.29 -5.32
CA LYS A 213 35.03 -24.76 -5.29
C LYS A 213 36.40 -25.32 -5.71
N GLN A 214 37.17 -24.58 -6.51
CA GLN A 214 38.52 -25.01 -6.92
C GLN A 214 39.55 -24.88 -5.78
N ALA A 215 39.35 -23.93 -4.86
CA ALA A 215 40.22 -23.75 -3.68
C ALA A 215 39.87 -24.71 -2.52
N SER A 216 38.62 -25.19 -2.43
CA SER A 216 38.17 -26.02 -1.29
C SER A 216 38.62 -27.48 -1.35
N MET A 217 38.80 -28.06 -2.55
CA MET A 217 39.14 -29.47 -2.73
C MET A 217 40.50 -29.87 -2.12
N LEU A 218 41.47 -28.95 -2.12
CA LEU A 218 42.81 -29.19 -1.56
C LEU A 218 42.77 -29.13 -0.01
N ARG A 219 41.98 -28.20 0.54
CA ARG A 219 41.75 -28.07 1.98
C ARG A 219 40.96 -29.25 2.56
N GLU A 220 39.93 -29.71 1.86
CA GLU A 220 39.17 -30.92 2.24
C GLU A 220 40.05 -32.17 2.23
N ARG A 221 40.86 -32.38 1.19
CA ARG A 221 41.79 -33.51 1.14
C ARG A 221 42.83 -33.49 2.27
N MET A 222 43.33 -32.31 2.65
CA MET A 222 44.26 -32.18 3.77
C MET A 222 43.59 -32.46 5.12
N LEU A 223 42.35 -31.99 5.33
CA LEU A 223 41.60 -32.27 6.55
C LEU A 223 41.26 -33.76 6.69
N SER A 224 40.80 -34.39 5.61
CA SER A 224 40.50 -35.83 5.60
C SER A 224 41.73 -36.70 5.87
N ARG A 225 42.91 -36.34 5.33
CA ARG A 225 44.17 -37.04 5.64
C ARG A 225 44.58 -36.88 7.10
N ARG A 226 44.39 -35.70 7.68
CA ARG A 226 44.77 -35.43 9.07
C ARG A 226 43.86 -36.16 10.06
N ILE A 227 42.57 -36.24 9.76
CA ILE A 227 41.60 -37.00 10.56
C ILE A 227 41.92 -38.51 10.49
N ALA A 228 42.24 -39.03 9.30
CA ALA A 228 42.63 -40.44 9.15
C ALA A 228 43.89 -40.78 9.95
N GLN A 229 44.93 -39.94 9.90
CA GLN A 229 46.16 -40.15 10.68
C GLN A 229 45.93 -40.15 12.19
N VAL A 230 45.13 -39.20 12.70
CA VAL A 230 44.81 -39.14 14.14
C VAL A 230 43.96 -40.33 14.58
N PHE A 231 43.07 -40.83 13.72
CA PHE A 231 42.27 -42.01 14.00
C PHE A 231 43.13 -43.29 14.03
N GLU A 232 44.05 -43.45 13.08
CA GLU A 232 45.02 -44.56 13.05
C GLU A 232 45.84 -44.61 14.35
N GLU A 233 46.35 -43.46 14.77
CA GLU A 233 47.19 -43.31 15.96
C GLU A 233 46.42 -43.67 17.24
N LYS A 234 45.17 -43.19 17.38
CA LYS A 234 44.34 -43.49 18.56
C LYS A 234 43.76 -44.92 18.57
N SER A 235 43.48 -45.51 17.42
CA SER A 235 42.96 -46.88 17.34
C SER A 235 44.00 -47.92 17.79
N SER A 236 45.28 -47.70 17.50
CA SER A 236 46.37 -48.57 17.95
C SER A 236 46.50 -48.59 19.48
N ALA A 237 46.35 -47.42 20.13
CA ALA A 237 46.38 -47.27 21.58
C ALA A 237 45.17 -47.95 22.24
N LEU A 238 43.98 -47.82 21.66
CA LEU A 238 42.75 -48.45 22.15
C LEU A 238 42.82 -49.99 22.05
N THR A 239 43.36 -50.51 20.95
CA THR A 239 43.55 -51.96 20.75
C THR A 239 44.54 -52.55 21.76
N ALA A 240 45.62 -51.81 22.08
CA ALA A 240 46.58 -52.22 23.09
C ALA A 240 45.97 -52.24 24.51
N GLN A 241 45.10 -51.28 24.83
CA GLN A 241 44.41 -51.19 26.12
C GLN A 241 43.36 -52.31 26.29
N LEU A 242 42.59 -52.63 25.25
CA LEU A 242 41.65 -53.75 25.23
C LEU A 242 42.36 -55.11 25.43
N ARG A 243 43.55 -55.29 24.83
CA ARG A 243 44.36 -56.50 25.01
C ARG A 243 44.86 -56.67 26.44
N ARG A 244 45.14 -55.57 27.15
CA ARG A 244 45.52 -55.58 28.58
C ARG A 244 44.36 -55.98 29.47
N HIS A 245 43.17 -55.42 29.24
CA HIS A 245 41.96 -55.78 29.99
C HIS A 245 41.47 -57.21 29.72
N GLY A 246 41.56 -57.70 28.47
CA GLY A 246 41.22 -59.08 28.13
C GLY A 246 42.10 -60.12 28.84
N LYS A 247 43.39 -59.85 29.02
CA LYS A 247 44.29 -60.72 29.82
C LYS A 247 44.00 -60.70 31.33
N ALA A 248 43.41 -59.62 31.84
CA ALA A 248 42.99 -59.53 33.24
C ALA A 248 41.68 -60.31 33.46
N LEU A 249 40.69 -60.14 32.57
CA LEU A 249 39.43 -60.89 32.59
C LEU A 249 39.65 -62.41 32.41
N GLY A 250 40.58 -62.81 31.54
CA GLY A 250 40.95 -64.22 31.39
C GLY A 250 41.60 -64.85 32.63
N ARG A 251 42.24 -64.06 33.51
CA ARG A 251 42.78 -64.54 34.79
C ARG A 251 41.67 -64.73 35.82
N VAL A 252 40.72 -63.80 35.89
CA VAL A 252 39.55 -63.89 36.78
C VAL A 252 38.65 -65.07 36.40
N ALA A 253 38.45 -65.32 35.10
CA ALA A 253 37.67 -66.46 34.61
C ALA A 253 38.28 -67.82 34.98
N ARG A 254 39.62 -67.95 34.99
CA ARG A 254 40.31 -69.17 35.44
C ARG A 254 40.17 -69.40 36.94
N ILE A 255 40.27 -68.34 37.74
CA ILE A 255 40.04 -68.41 39.18
C ILE A 255 38.60 -68.83 39.48
N GLY A 256 37.62 -68.32 38.73
CA GLY A 256 36.22 -68.74 38.84
C GLY A 256 35.97 -70.19 38.43
N ALA A 257 36.66 -70.68 37.39
CA ALA A 257 36.55 -72.08 36.94
C ALA A 257 37.17 -73.09 37.92
N ASP A 258 38.22 -72.71 38.65
CA ASP A 258 38.81 -73.56 39.68
C ASP A 258 37.99 -73.57 40.99
N LEU A 259 37.29 -72.47 41.30
CA LEU A 259 36.32 -72.42 42.41
C LEU A 259 35.05 -73.24 42.13
N ALA A 260 34.58 -73.29 40.88
CA ALA A 260 33.39 -74.06 40.49
C ALA A 260 33.57 -75.59 40.65
N LYS A 261 34.80 -76.10 40.64
CA LYS A 261 35.09 -77.53 40.89
C LYS A 261 34.89 -77.96 42.34
N PHE A 262 34.86 -77.02 43.29
CA PHE A 262 34.67 -77.30 44.72
C PHE A 262 33.20 -77.28 45.16
N CYS A 263 32.27 -76.84 44.31
CA CYS A 263 30.84 -76.77 44.62
C CYS A 263 30.01 -77.64 43.65
N GLN A 264 30.12 -78.96 43.76
CA GLN A 264 29.08 -79.86 43.23
C GLN A 264 28.06 -80.19 44.35
N PRO A 265 26.76 -79.91 44.17
CA PRO A 265 25.73 -80.36 45.10
C PRO A 265 25.33 -81.82 44.84
N TYR A 266 25.10 -82.55 45.93
CA TYR A 266 24.64 -83.94 46.02
C TYR A 266 23.25 -84.15 45.37
N PRO A 267 22.95 -85.30 44.73
CA PRO A 267 21.66 -85.54 44.08
C PRO A 267 20.55 -85.90 45.10
N PRO A 268 19.29 -85.45 44.89
CA PRO A 268 18.17 -85.85 45.76
C PRO A 268 17.60 -87.25 45.39
N PRO A 269 17.02 -87.98 46.37
CA PRO A 269 16.61 -89.38 46.21
C PRO A 269 15.20 -89.57 45.61
N SER A 270 15.00 -90.73 44.98
CA SER A 270 13.82 -91.19 44.24
C SER A 270 12.65 -91.65 45.11
N GLY A 271 11.43 -91.20 44.80
CA GLY A 271 10.17 -91.75 45.31
C GLY A 271 8.94 -91.08 44.68
N GLU A 272 8.17 -91.84 43.90
CA GLU A 272 6.87 -91.50 43.27
C GLU A 272 5.71 -91.38 44.28
N PRO A 273 4.42 -91.19 43.88
CA PRO A 273 3.82 -90.22 42.95
C PRO A 273 2.56 -89.57 43.57
N ARG A 274 2.18 -88.33 43.20
CA ARG A 274 0.78 -87.86 43.35
C ARG A 274 0.36 -86.83 42.28
N GLU A 275 -0.63 -87.27 41.53
CA GLU A 275 -1.78 -86.57 40.96
C GLU A 275 -2.00 -85.06 41.16
N GLN A 276 -2.48 -84.48 40.03
CA GLN A 276 -3.62 -83.56 39.88
C GLN A 276 -3.42 -82.03 39.81
N TYR A 277 -4.24 -81.49 38.89
CA TYR A 277 -4.53 -80.10 38.52
C TYR A 277 -3.46 -79.42 37.65
N GLY A 278 -3.68 -79.08 36.37
CA GLY A 278 -4.91 -78.63 35.70
C GLY A 278 -4.80 -77.13 35.40
N ILE A 279 -5.31 -76.71 34.24
CA ILE A 279 -5.39 -75.35 33.66
C ILE A 279 -4.24 -75.04 32.68
N LEU A 280 -4.33 -75.41 31.39
CA LEU A 280 -5.09 -74.81 30.28
C LEU A 280 -4.82 -73.31 30.01
N ALA A 281 -4.17 -73.12 28.85
CA ALA A 281 -4.47 -72.13 27.80
C ALA A 281 -4.17 -70.64 28.14
N ARG A 282 -3.73 -69.79 27.22
CA ARG A 282 -4.11 -69.60 25.83
C ARG A 282 -3.02 -68.75 25.12
N THR A 283 -2.80 -69.09 23.86
CA THR A 283 -2.60 -68.22 22.68
C THR A 283 -2.14 -66.78 22.89
#